data_AF-A0A516GG20-F1
#
_entry.id   AF-A0A516GG20-F1
#
_cell.length_a   1.000
_cell.length_b   1.000
_cell.length_c   1.000
_cell.angle_alpha   90.00
_cell.angle_beta   90.00
_cell.angle_gamma   90.00
#
_symmetry.space_group_name_H-M   'P 1'
#
loop_
_entity.id
_entity.type
_entity.pdbx_description
1 polymer ?
#
loop_
_entity_poly.entity_id
_entity_poly.type
_entity_poly.pdbx_seq_one_letter_code
_entity_poly.pdbx_strand_id
1 'polypeptide(L)'
;MDLVVAPTREGLLVGDPAAAAVADAPNQEPRPAGGEADAECVPWPAVADWVADQERSASGTGPRWVWPDTAAISPRLLAAGVRVGRCHDLRLCHAILQLAAPDPWPAPPWLTAAPAQPSTPSLLDDLTPVTHPAWEEVVAEHARQVTAVAASAEPGRLRLLLAAESAGALIAAEMHADGLPWDRERHDEILTAALGPRPQHGLRPQRLERLAAQIRDLLHAPGLNPDSQAALLKALRNAGLDLQSTAKWELAGIAHPVVGPLLEYKALARLLSANGWAWLDTWVEPGAHGRSGRFRTDYVPGGVVTGRWATSGGGALQIPRAIRAAVVADPGWVLVVADAAQVEPRALAGMASDLALAGAGQDGDLYAGLVATGVVETRERAKVGMLSALYGGTAGEAGAILPRLRRAYPRATTLVDRAAEIGAGGGTVRTWLGRTSPPPGPAWQQVQGRAGEVDADGTDERRARSQARDRGRFTRNFVVQGTAAEWALCWMAETRRRLRDLDPVPGLGRPHLVFFLHDEIVVHTPQALSDQVAQIVQESATVAGRLLFGGFPLSFPLHVATVRAYADADKDSPGPAGDAAASPAL
;
A
#
# COMPACT_ATOMS: atom_id res chain seq x y z
N MET A 1 -1.60 -28.67 2.65
CA MET A 1 -2.49 -28.94 3.79
C MET A 1 -2.91 -27.60 4.33
N ASP A 2 -4.21 -27.40 4.48
CA ASP A 2 -4.76 -26.21 5.13
C ASP A 2 -5.02 -26.57 6.59
N LEU A 3 -4.65 -25.69 7.52
CA LEU A 3 -4.92 -25.84 8.94
C LEU A 3 -5.86 -24.72 9.35
N VAL A 4 -7.10 -25.06 9.74
CA VAL A 4 -8.10 -24.07 10.14
C VAL A 4 -7.94 -23.76 11.61
N VAL A 5 -7.88 -22.47 11.90
CA VAL A 5 -7.51 -21.93 13.20
C VAL A 5 -8.57 -20.97 13.71
N ALA A 6 -8.98 -21.16 14.97
CA ALA A 6 -9.82 -20.21 15.70
C ALA A 6 -9.19 -19.86 17.06
N PRO A 7 -8.97 -18.57 17.36
CA PRO A 7 -8.44 -18.16 18.65
C PRO A 7 -9.51 -18.27 19.74
N THR A 8 -9.12 -18.79 20.91
CA THR A 8 -9.95 -18.83 22.11
C THR A 8 -9.27 -18.07 23.26
N ARG A 9 -9.95 -17.96 24.41
CA ARG A 9 -9.35 -17.39 25.62
C ARG A 9 -8.16 -18.22 26.11
N GLU A 10 -8.24 -19.54 26.00
CA GLU A 10 -7.26 -20.47 26.59
C GLU A 10 -6.15 -20.86 25.61
N GLY A 11 -6.40 -20.77 24.31
CA GLY A 11 -5.44 -21.18 23.30
C GLY A 11 -5.91 -20.99 21.88
N LEU A 12 -5.41 -21.86 21.00
CA LEU A 12 -5.67 -21.87 19.59
C LEU A 12 -6.32 -23.22 19.23
N LEU A 13 -7.57 -23.20 18.76
CA LEU A 13 -8.20 -24.38 18.20
C LEU A 13 -7.68 -24.59 16.79
N VAL A 14 -7.12 -25.76 16.49
CA VAL A 14 -6.56 -26.10 15.18
C VAL A 14 -7.06 -27.45 14.70
N GLY A 15 -7.49 -27.51 13.44
CA GLY A 15 -7.92 -28.77 12.81
C GLY A 15 -7.71 -28.78 11.30
N ASP A 16 -7.59 -29.99 10.74
CA ASP A 16 -7.58 -30.19 9.29
C ASP A 16 -9.02 -30.21 8.76
N PRO A 17 -9.43 -29.27 7.89
CA PRO A 17 -10.79 -29.25 7.34
C PRO A 17 -11.09 -30.51 6.51
N ALA A 18 -10.09 -31.20 5.97
CA ALA A 18 -10.29 -32.46 5.26
C ALA A 18 -10.60 -33.63 6.20
N ALA A 19 -10.09 -33.63 7.42
CA ALA A 19 -10.44 -34.62 8.43
C ALA A 19 -11.90 -34.48 8.88
N ALA A 20 -12.39 -33.24 8.98
CA ALA A 20 -13.79 -32.94 9.29
C ALA A 20 -14.77 -33.36 8.17
N ALA A 21 -14.34 -33.35 6.90
CA ALA A 21 -15.18 -33.72 5.75
C ALA A 21 -15.33 -35.24 5.54
N VAL A 22 -14.42 -36.07 6.07
CA VAL A 22 -14.42 -37.54 5.90
C VAL A 22 -15.42 -38.23 6.85
N ALA A 23 -15.94 -37.53 7.85
CA ALA A 23 -16.90 -38.07 8.82
C ALA A 23 -18.33 -38.30 8.26
N ASP A 24 -18.62 -37.87 7.03
CA ASP A 24 -19.96 -37.89 6.40
C ASP A 24 -20.16 -39.07 5.40
N ALA A 25 -19.34 -40.13 5.48
CA ALA A 25 -19.48 -41.30 4.61
C ALA A 25 -20.75 -42.14 4.93
N PRO A 26 -21.46 -42.70 3.91
CA PRO A 26 -22.88 -43.09 4.00
C PRO A 26 -23.19 -44.39 4.78
N ASN A 27 -22.36 -44.82 5.73
CA ASN A 27 -22.60 -46.09 6.44
C ASN A 27 -22.17 -46.14 7.92
N GLN A 28 -22.17 -45.00 8.61
CA GLN A 28 -22.05 -44.94 10.08
C GLN A 28 -23.22 -44.13 10.65
N GLU A 29 -23.69 -44.52 11.85
CA GLU A 29 -24.77 -43.82 12.56
C GLU A 29 -24.50 -42.30 12.66
N PRO A 30 -25.52 -41.44 12.53
CA PRO A 30 -25.33 -40.00 12.54
C PRO A 30 -24.80 -39.56 13.92
N ARG A 31 -23.50 -39.27 13.98
CA ARG A 31 -22.95 -38.39 15.03
C ARG A 31 -23.32 -36.95 14.67
N PRO A 32 -23.58 -36.09 15.67
CA PRO A 32 -23.83 -34.67 15.40
C PRO A 32 -22.65 -34.09 14.62
N ALA A 33 -22.95 -33.36 13.54
CA ALA A 33 -21.97 -32.75 12.65
C ALA A 33 -20.95 -31.91 13.44
N GLY A 34 -19.66 -32.14 13.15
CA GLY A 34 -18.48 -31.35 13.52
C GLY A 34 -18.63 -30.44 14.75
N GLY A 35 -18.35 -30.96 15.93
CA GLY A 35 -18.07 -30.12 17.10
C GLY A 35 -16.57 -29.90 17.28
N GLU A 36 -16.19 -29.09 18.27
CA GLU A 36 -14.81 -28.89 18.79
C GLU A 36 -13.99 -30.20 18.96
N ALA A 37 -14.62 -31.38 18.96
CA ALA A 37 -14.00 -32.69 19.09
C ALA A 37 -12.96 -33.04 17.99
N ASP A 38 -13.01 -32.40 16.82
CA ASP A 38 -12.04 -32.61 15.73
C ASP A 38 -10.92 -31.55 15.70
N ALA A 39 -10.97 -30.55 16.60
CA ALA A 39 -9.95 -29.51 16.74
C ALA A 39 -9.10 -29.76 17.99
N GLU A 40 -7.79 -29.71 17.82
CA GLU A 40 -6.84 -29.72 18.94
C GLU A 40 -6.76 -28.30 19.53
N CYS A 41 -7.01 -28.16 20.85
CA CYS A 41 -6.77 -26.90 21.54
C CYS A 41 -5.32 -26.83 22.01
N VAL A 42 -4.53 -25.97 21.37
CA VAL A 42 -3.15 -25.72 21.75
C VAL A 42 -3.10 -24.50 22.68
N PRO A 43 -2.72 -24.63 23.97
CA PRO A 43 -2.71 -23.51 24.90
C PRO A 43 -1.75 -22.40 24.47
N TRP A 44 -2.10 -21.13 24.69
CA TRP A 44 -1.26 -19.98 24.28
C TRP A 44 0.23 -20.10 24.66
N PRO A 45 0.60 -20.59 25.86
CA PRO A 45 2.01 -20.79 26.22
C PRO A 45 2.76 -21.81 25.33
N ALA A 46 2.06 -22.74 24.70
CA ALA A 46 2.61 -23.81 23.85
C ALA A 46 2.40 -23.57 22.34
N VAL A 47 1.53 -22.62 21.95
CA VAL A 47 1.21 -22.32 20.54
C VAL A 47 2.45 -22.05 19.71
N ALA A 48 3.43 -21.34 20.28
CA ALA A 48 4.62 -20.93 19.54
C ALA A 48 5.46 -22.12 19.06
N ASP A 49 5.82 -23.00 19.99
CA ASP A 49 6.61 -24.19 19.70
C ASP A 49 5.84 -25.15 18.77
N TRP A 50 4.54 -25.32 19.02
CA TRP A 50 3.69 -26.17 18.20
C TRP A 50 3.57 -25.65 16.76
N VAL A 51 3.30 -24.35 16.55
CA VAL A 51 3.24 -23.75 15.20
C VAL A 51 4.59 -23.90 14.49
N ALA A 52 5.69 -23.68 15.21
CA ALA A 52 7.03 -23.85 14.66
C ALA A 52 7.31 -25.31 14.27
N ASP A 53 6.84 -26.29 15.05
CA ASP A 53 6.92 -27.71 14.72
C ASP A 53 6.09 -28.07 13.48
N GLN A 54 4.87 -27.54 13.34
CA GLN A 54 4.05 -27.75 12.15
C GLN A 54 4.70 -27.17 10.88
N GLU A 55 5.28 -25.98 10.99
CA GLU A 55 6.02 -25.34 9.89
C GLU A 55 7.25 -26.15 9.46
N ARG A 56 7.95 -26.81 10.42
CA ARG A 56 9.12 -27.67 10.14
C ARG A 56 8.75 -29.06 9.63
N SER A 57 7.69 -29.66 10.17
CA SER A 57 7.34 -31.06 9.95
C SER A 57 6.60 -31.27 8.61
N ALA A 58 5.96 -30.23 8.09
CA ALA A 58 5.29 -30.30 6.80
C ALA A 58 6.29 -30.51 5.67
N SER A 59 6.22 -31.68 5.01
CA SER A 59 7.04 -31.98 3.83
C SER A 59 6.74 -30.99 2.69
N GLY A 60 7.70 -30.12 2.36
CA GLY A 60 7.58 -29.13 1.28
C GLY A 60 7.38 -27.70 1.77
N THR A 61 6.28 -27.04 1.39
CA THR A 61 6.08 -25.58 1.53
C THR A 61 5.40 -25.13 2.84
N GLY A 62 5.45 -25.94 3.91
CA GLY A 62 4.72 -25.67 5.16
C GLY A 62 3.19 -25.86 5.03
N PRO A 63 2.41 -25.81 6.11
CA PRO A 63 0.96 -25.72 6.03
C PRO A 63 0.51 -24.34 5.50
N ARG A 64 -0.77 -24.20 5.15
CA ARG A 64 -1.43 -22.90 4.97
C ARG A 64 -2.36 -22.70 6.15
N TRP A 65 -2.12 -21.64 6.91
CA TRP A 65 -2.92 -21.29 8.09
C TRP A 65 -4.18 -20.54 7.67
N VAL A 66 -5.35 -21.10 7.93
CA VAL A 66 -6.64 -20.47 7.61
C VAL A 66 -7.20 -19.89 8.88
N TRP A 67 -7.45 -18.58 8.91
CA TRP A 67 -7.95 -17.94 10.12
C TRP A 67 -8.89 -16.76 9.83
N PRO A 68 -9.70 -16.32 10.82
CA PRO A 68 -10.64 -15.23 10.66
C PRO A 68 -10.01 -13.93 10.16
N ASP A 69 -8.90 -13.53 10.80
CA ASP A 69 -8.27 -12.23 10.61
C ASP A 69 -6.79 -12.29 11.05
N THR A 70 -5.88 -11.98 10.14
CA THR A 70 -4.44 -11.98 10.39
C THR A 70 -4.06 -10.92 11.42
N ALA A 71 -4.75 -9.78 11.46
CA ALA A 71 -4.45 -8.70 12.42
C ALA A 71 -4.75 -9.12 13.86
N ALA A 72 -5.64 -10.10 14.08
CA ALA A 72 -5.97 -10.61 15.40
C ALA A 72 -4.97 -11.66 15.92
N ILE A 73 -4.35 -12.44 15.01
CA ILE A 73 -3.54 -13.62 15.37
C ILE A 73 -2.04 -13.37 15.21
N SER A 74 -1.64 -12.75 14.10
CA SER A 74 -0.23 -12.57 13.76
C SER A 74 0.57 -11.83 14.84
N PRO A 75 0.06 -10.74 15.47
CA PRO A 75 0.81 -10.06 16.54
C PRO A 75 1.15 -10.97 17.73
N ARG A 76 0.25 -11.89 18.12
CA ARG A 76 0.50 -12.84 19.21
C ARG A 76 1.56 -13.87 18.83
N LEU A 77 1.51 -14.38 17.60
CA LEU A 77 2.53 -15.32 17.10
C LEU A 77 3.91 -14.64 17.00
N LEU A 78 3.95 -13.41 16.50
CA LEU A 78 5.17 -12.62 16.37
C LEU A 78 5.79 -12.29 17.74
N ALA A 79 4.97 -11.95 18.73
CA ALA A 79 5.42 -11.74 20.11
C ALA A 79 6.04 -13.00 20.72
N ALA A 80 5.59 -14.17 20.29
CA ALA A 80 6.16 -15.46 20.68
C ALA A 80 7.33 -15.92 19.76
N GLY A 81 7.80 -15.08 18.84
CA GLY A 81 8.94 -15.36 17.96
C GLY A 81 8.60 -16.23 16.74
N VAL A 82 7.33 -16.41 16.42
CA VAL A 82 6.88 -17.30 15.34
C VAL A 82 6.45 -16.52 14.10
N ARG A 83 6.96 -16.94 12.95
CA ARG A 83 6.58 -16.43 11.62
C ARG A 83 6.12 -17.55 10.73
N VAL A 84 4.83 -17.57 10.42
CA VAL A 84 4.24 -18.60 9.55
C VAL A 84 4.60 -18.39 8.08
N GLY A 85 4.65 -19.45 7.28
CA GLY A 85 4.96 -19.34 5.86
C GLY A 85 3.83 -18.68 5.06
N ARG A 86 2.61 -19.19 5.21
CA ARG A 86 1.44 -18.84 4.38
C ARG A 86 0.17 -18.83 5.20
N CYS A 87 -0.72 -17.89 4.92
CA CYS A 87 -2.07 -17.91 5.48
C CYS A 87 -3.15 -17.74 4.40
N HIS A 88 -4.40 -17.97 4.81
CA HIS A 88 -5.62 -17.58 4.13
C HIS A 88 -6.43 -16.72 5.10
N ASP A 89 -6.45 -15.41 4.85
CA ASP A 89 -7.17 -14.46 5.68
C ASP A 89 -8.63 -14.38 5.23
N LEU A 90 -9.55 -14.96 6.00
CA LEU A 90 -10.95 -15.05 5.59
C LEU A 90 -11.61 -13.68 5.45
N ARG A 91 -11.27 -12.70 6.29
CA ARG A 91 -11.83 -11.34 6.22
C ARG A 91 -11.42 -10.61 4.95
N LEU A 92 -10.13 -10.60 4.64
CA LEU A 92 -9.62 -9.96 3.43
C LEU A 92 -10.09 -10.68 2.16
N CYS A 93 -10.10 -12.02 2.19
CA CYS A 93 -10.58 -12.81 1.07
C CYS A 93 -12.08 -12.60 0.83
N HIS A 94 -12.88 -12.54 1.89
CA HIS A 94 -14.31 -12.22 1.80
C HIS A 94 -14.55 -10.86 1.15
N ALA A 95 -13.78 -9.83 1.53
CA ALA A 95 -13.93 -8.48 0.98
C ALA A 95 -13.72 -8.42 -0.55
N ILE A 96 -12.84 -9.27 -1.09
CA ILE A 96 -12.60 -9.43 -2.53
C ILE A 96 -13.74 -10.23 -3.17
N LEU A 97 -14.07 -11.35 -2.55
CA LEU A 97 -14.98 -12.35 -3.09
C LEU A 97 -16.43 -11.88 -3.15
N GLN A 98 -16.90 -11.12 -2.15
CA GLN A 98 -18.25 -10.55 -2.13
C GLN A 98 -18.54 -9.65 -3.34
N LEU A 99 -17.51 -8.98 -3.89
CA LEU A 99 -17.64 -8.14 -5.08
C LEU A 99 -17.46 -8.94 -6.38
N ALA A 100 -16.77 -10.07 -6.33
CA ALA A 100 -16.55 -10.93 -7.48
C ALA A 100 -17.75 -11.86 -7.76
N ALA A 101 -18.55 -12.15 -6.74
CA ALA A 101 -19.73 -13.01 -6.79
C ALA A 101 -20.80 -12.46 -7.75
N PRO A 102 -21.50 -13.32 -8.51
CA PRO A 102 -22.62 -12.89 -9.34
C PRO A 102 -23.86 -12.53 -8.50
N ASP A 103 -24.09 -13.24 -7.40
CA ASP A 103 -25.22 -13.07 -6.49
C ASP A 103 -24.77 -12.41 -5.18
N PRO A 104 -25.69 -11.74 -4.44
CA PRO A 104 -25.38 -11.21 -3.13
C PRO A 104 -24.75 -12.26 -2.22
N TRP A 105 -23.52 -12.00 -1.79
CA TRP A 105 -22.79 -12.86 -0.87
C TRP A 105 -22.74 -12.18 0.51
N PRO A 106 -23.69 -12.49 1.42
CA PRO A 106 -23.71 -11.86 2.73
C PRO A 106 -22.52 -12.32 3.58
N ALA A 107 -21.94 -11.36 4.28
CA ALA A 107 -20.93 -11.59 5.30
C ALA A 107 -21.55 -12.29 6.52
N PRO A 108 -20.93 -13.35 7.06
CA PRO A 108 -21.21 -13.86 8.39
C PRO A 108 -21.17 -12.75 9.45
N PRO A 109 -21.97 -12.83 10.53
CA PRO A 109 -22.01 -11.79 11.57
C PRO A 109 -20.65 -11.47 12.21
N TRP A 110 -19.78 -12.46 12.39
CA TRP A 110 -18.44 -12.25 12.94
C TRP A 110 -17.50 -11.48 11.98
N LEU A 111 -17.79 -11.50 10.67
CA LEU A 111 -17.09 -10.70 9.67
C LEU A 111 -17.60 -9.26 9.60
N THR A 112 -18.83 -8.97 10.01
CA THR A 112 -19.37 -7.59 10.04
C THR A 112 -19.07 -6.85 11.33
N ALA A 113 -18.78 -7.57 12.42
CA ALA A 113 -18.24 -6.96 13.64
C ALA A 113 -16.92 -6.22 13.30
N ALA A 114 -16.82 -4.95 13.71
CA ALA A 114 -15.62 -4.16 13.49
C ALA A 114 -14.42 -4.87 14.13
N PRO A 115 -13.26 -4.94 13.45
CA PRO A 115 -12.05 -5.47 14.08
C PRO A 115 -11.78 -4.67 15.36
N ALA A 116 -11.48 -5.37 16.45
CA ALA A 116 -11.12 -4.74 17.72
C ALA A 116 -9.94 -3.80 17.45
N GLN A 117 -10.12 -2.50 17.71
CA GLN A 117 -9.01 -1.57 17.56
C GLN A 117 -7.95 -1.91 18.61
N PRO A 118 -6.65 -1.88 18.26
CA PRO A 118 -5.59 -2.01 19.25
C PRO A 118 -5.59 -0.73 20.11
N SER A 119 -6.37 -0.71 21.18
CA SER A 119 -6.28 0.28 22.24
C SER A 119 -5.29 -0.21 23.32
N THR A 120 -4.65 0.73 24.02
CA THR A 120 -3.98 0.43 25.29
C THR A 120 -4.96 -0.33 26.18
N PRO A 121 -4.57 -1.52 26.71
CA PRO A 121 -5.46 -2.33 27.52
C PRO A 121 -5.92 -1.52 28.74
N SER A 122 -7.22 -1.28 28.82
CA SER A 122 -7.88 -0.71 29.97
C SER A 122 -8.38 -1.83 30.89
N LEU A 123 -8.55 -1.53 32.18
CA LEU A 123 -9.20 -2.43 33.15
C LEU A 123 -10.63 -2.88 32.75
N LEU A 124 -11.22 -2.24 31.73
CA LEU A 124 -12.53 -2.58 31.17
C LEU A 124 -12.44 -3.49 29.94
N ASP A 125 -11.27 -3.66 29.32
CA ASP A 125 -11.09 -4.55 28.17
C ASP A 125 -11.17 -6.04 28.57
N ASP A 126 -10.87 -6.36 29.83
CA ASP A 126 -11.11 -7.70 30.41
C ASP A 126 -12.60 -8.03 30.55
N LEU A 127 -13.49 -7.03 30.47
CA LEU A 127 -14.94 -7.18 30.62
C LEU A 127 -15.70 -7.23 29.29
N THR A 128 -15.05 -6.93 28.16
CA THR A 128 -15.67 -7.11 26.83
C THR A 128 -15.33 -8.50 26.29
N PRO A 129 -16.31 -9.38 26.04
CA PRO A 129 -16.02 -10.64 25.37
C PRO A 129 -15.54 -10.30 23.96
N VAL A 130 -14.27 -10.57 23.67
CA VAL A 130 -13.84 -10.68 22.27
C VAL A 130 -14.58 -11.89 21.73
N THR A 131 -15.70 -11.66 21.03
CA THR A 131 -16.43 -12.72 20.33
C THR A 131 -15.61 -13.13 19.12
N HIS A 132 -14.67 -14.04 19.36
CA HIS A 132 -14.04 -14.81 18.31
C HIS A 132 -15.08 -15.75 17.69
N PRO A 133 -15.06 -15.96 16.37
CA PRO A 133 -15.96 -16.92 15.74
C PRO A 133 -15.69 -18.33 16.26
N ALA A 134 -16.73 -19.14 16.35
CA ALA A 134 -16.56 -20.56 16.63
C ALA A 134 -15.76 -21.22 15.50
N TRP A 135 -14.99 -22.27 15.82
CA TRP A 135 -14.12 -22.92 14.85
C TRP A 135 -14.90 -23.44 13.61
N GLU A 136 -16.10 -23.96 13.83
CA GLU A 136 -17.02 -24.42 12.80
C GLU A 136 -17.43 -23.30 11.83
N GLU A 137 -17.61 -22.07 12.33
CA GLU A 137 -17.92 -20.92 11.48
C GLU A 137 -16.74 -20.54 10.58
N VAL A 138 -15.51 -20.70 11.07
CA VAL A 138 -14.27 -20.49 10.31
C VAL A 138 -14.13 -21.55 9.21
N VAL A 139 -14.37 -22.82 9.53
CA VAL A 139 -14.36 -23.93 8.56
C VAL A 139 -15.42 -23.73 7.48
N ALA A 140 -16.66 -23.38 7.88
CA ALA A 140 -17.76 -23.16 6.96
C ALA A 140 -17.48 -22.00 6.01
N GLU A 141 -16.96 -20.87 6.50
CA GLU A 141 -16.60 -19.75 5.63
C GLU A 141 -15.43 -20.09 4.70
N HIS A 142 -14.42 -20.82 5.17
CA HIS A 142 -13.35 -21.30 4.30
C HIS A 142 -13.89 -22.15 3.15
N ALA A 143 -14.78 -23.12 3.44
CA ALA A 143 -15.40 -23.96 2.43
C ALA A 143 -16.25 -23.16 1.42
N ARG A 144 -17.00 -22.14 1.88
CA ARG A 144 -17.74 -21.22 1.00
C ARG A 144 -16.80 -20.47 0.06
N GLN A 145 -15.68 -19.96 0.57
CA GLN A 145 -14.70 -19.23 -0.24
C GLN A 145 -14.03 -20.13 -1.29
N VAL A 146 -13.62 -21.34 -0.90
CA VAL A 146 -13.05 -22.33 -1.84
C VAL A 146 -14.05 -22.65 -2.96
N THR A 147 -15.32 -22.87 -2.62
CA THR A 147 -16.38 -23.18 -3.59
C THR A 147 -16.60 -22.03 -4.57
N ALA A 148 -16.70 -20.79 -4.07
CA ALA A 148 -16.92 -19.64 -4.92
C ALA A 148 -15.75 -19.36 -5.87
N VAL A 149 -14.52 -19.58 -5.39
CA VAL A 149 -13.31 -19.45 -6.22
C VAL A 149 -13.31 -20.50 -7.33
N ALA A 150 -13.67 -21.75 -7.02
CA ALA A 150 -13.77 -22.82 -8.00
C ALA A 150 -14.86 -22.54 -9.06
N ALA A 151 -15.95 -21.89 -8.66
CA ALA A 151 -17.04 -21.50 -9.57
C ALA A 151 -16.77 -20.22 -10.39
N SER A 152 -15.67 -19.49 -10.09
CA SER A 152 -15.34 -18.25 -10.80
C SER A 152 -14.86 -18.51 -12.23
N ALA A 153 -14.94 -17.49 -13.10
CA ALA A 153 -14.51 -17.62 -14.50
C ALA A 153 -13.00 -17.87 -14.65
N GLU A 154 -12.18 -17.36 -13.73
CA GLU A 154 -10.72 -17.45 -13.74
C GLU A 154 -10.18 -17.93 -12.38
N PRO A 155 -10.44 -19.19 -11.97
CA PRO A 155 -10.14 -19.66 -10.61
C PRO A 155 -8.66 -19.57 -10.24
N GLY A 156 -7.75 -19.72 -11.22
CA GLY A 156 -6.31 -19.62 -10.98
C GLY A 156 -5.86 -18.22 -10.60
N ARG A 157 -6.36 -17.20 -11.32
CA ARG A 157 -6.04 -15.80 -11.08
C ARG A 157 -6.61 -15.32 -9.75
N LEU A 158 -7.86 -15.67 -9.47
CA LEU A 158 -8.52 -15.30 -8.23
C LEU A 158 -7.83 -15.96 -7.03
N ARG A 159 -7.43 -17.25 -7.11
CA ARG A 159 -6.60 -17.89 -6.07
C ARG A 159 -5.30 -17.15 -5.81
N LEU A 160 -4.62 -16.70 -6.87
CA LEU A 160 -3.38 -15.94 -6.73
C LEU A 160 -3.63 -14.60 -6.04
N LEU A 161 -4.71 -13.90 -6.38
CA LEU A 161 -5.11 -12.66 -5.71
C LEU A 161 -5.33 -12.87 -4.21
N LEU A 162 -6.11 -13.89 -3.83
CA LEU A 162 -6.40 -14.19 -2.41
C LEU A 162 -5.14 -14.56 -1.62
N ALA A 163 -4.26 -15.34 -2.23
CA ALA A 163 -2.97 -15.71 -1.64
C ALA A 163 -2.05 -14.49 -1.49
N ALA A 164 -2.01 -13.60 -2.49
CA ALA A 164 -1.22 -12.38 -2.46
C ALA A 164 -1.74 -11.38 -1.40
N GLU A 165 -3.06 -11.25 -1.27
CA GLU A 165 -3.68 -10.42 -0.24
C GLU A 165 -3.39 -10.93 1.18
N SER A 166 -3.52 -12.25 1.38
CA SER A 166 -3.24 -12.92 2.66
C SER A 166 -1.75 -12.81 3.03
N ALA A 167 -0.85 -13.00 2.06
CA ALA A 167 0.58 -12.75 2.26
C ALA A 167 0.86 -11.29 2.63
N GLY A 168 0.15 -10.35 2.00
CA GLY A 168 0.22 -8.93 2.34
C GLY A 168 -0.15 -8.66 3.80
N ALA A 169 -1.14 -9.34 4.34
CA ALA A 169 -1.52 -9.23 5.74
C ALA A 169 -0.44 -9.71 6.72
N LEU A 170 0.24 -10.82 6.39
CA LEU A 170 1.40 -11.28 7.15
C LEU A 170 2.54 -10.25 7.09
N ILE A 171 2.85 -9.74 5.90
CA ILE A 171 3.90 -8.73 5.71
C ILE A 171 3.60 -7.47 6.52
N ALA A 172 2.36 -6.98 6.51
CA ALA A 172 1.96 -5.81 7.28
C ALA A 172 2.16 -6.01 8.79
N ALA A 173 1.74 -7.16 9.33
CA ALA A 173 1.92 -7.49 10.74
C ALA A 173 3.41 -7.62 11.10
N GLU A 174 4.21 -8.23 10.22
CA GLU A 174 5.66 -8.36 10.39
C GLU A 174 6.38 -7.01 10.36
N MET A 175 6.06 -6.14 9.39
CA MET A 175 6.61 -4.78 9.31
C MET A 175 6.28 -3.97 10.57
N HIS A 176 5.06 -4.10 11.11
CA HIS A 176 4.69 -3.47 12.38
C HIS A 176 5.52 -4.03 13.55
N ALA A 177 5.68 -5.36 13.62
CA ALA A 177 6.44 -6.02 14.68
C ALA A 177 7.94 -5.70 14.63
N ASP A 178 8.53 -5.61 13.44
CA ASP A 178 9.94 -5.31 13.24
C ASP A 178 10.24 -3.81 13.37
N GLY A 179 9.37 -2.98 12.80
CA GLY A 179 9.45 -1.53 12.78
C GLY A 179 10.59 -1.00 11.89
N LEU A 180 10.37 0.17 11.29
CA LEU A 180 11.41 0.90 10.57
C LEU A 180 12.40 1.51 11.58
N PRO A 181 13.71 1.23 11.51
CA PRO A 181 14.68 1.82 12.42
C PRO A 181 14.75 3.35 12.25
N TRP A 182 14.66 4.05 13.38
CA TRP A 182 14.49 5.50 13.45
C TRP A 182 15.39 6.13 14.51
N ASP A 183 16.23 7.06 14.09
CA ASP A 183 17.08 7.88 14.94
C ASP A 183 16.31 9.12 15.42
N ARG A 184 15.90 9.08 16.69
CA ARG A 184 15.12 10.15 17.33
C ARG A 184 15.95 11.41 17.57
N GLU A 185 17.25 11.26 17.87
CA GLU A 185 18.15 12.39 18.11
C GLU A 185 18.38 13.14 16.79
N ARG A 186 18.70 12.41 15.73
CA ARG A 186 18.84 13.02 14.40
C ARG A 186 17.54 13.64 13.89
N HIS A 187 16.39 13.07 14.20
CA HIS A 187 15.09 13.71 13.93
C HIS A 187 14.99 15.06 14.66
N ASP A 188 15.26 15.10 15.96
CA ASP A 188 15.23 16.32 16.75
C ASP A 188 16.19 17.39 16.22
N GLU A 189 17.42 17.00 15.83
CA GLU A 189 18.40 17.90 15.23
C GLU A 189 17.89 18.53 13.92
N ILE A 190 17.28 17.72 13.04
CA ILE A 190 16.68 18.21 11.79
C ILE A 190 15.58 19.22 12.08
N LEU A 191 14.67 18.92 13.01
CA LEU A 191 13.59 19.83 13.39
C LEU A 191 14.13 21.10 14.04
N THR A 192 15.10 20.97 14.94
CA THR A 192 15.72 22.11 15.63
C THR A 192 16.44 23.03 14.65
N ALA A 193 17.17 22.48 13.68
CA ALA A 193 17.80 23.26 12.61
C ALA A 193 16.77 23.95 11.70
N ALA A 194 15.66 23.27 11.39
CA ALA A 194 14.63 23.80 10.51
C ALA A 194 13.76 24.87 11.19
N LEU A 195 13.31 24.63 12.43
CA LEU A 195 12.24 25.37 13.11
C LEU A 195 12.73 26.23 14.29
N GLY A 196 13.96 26.02 14.75
CA GLY A 196 14.49 26.52 16.02
C GLY A 196 14.27 25.52 17.16
N PRO A 197 14.70 25.86 18.40
CA PRO A 197 14.56 24.99 19.56
C PRO A 197 13.13 24.49 19.75
N ARG A 198 13.00 23.24 20.20
CA ARG A 198 11.70 22.62 20.49
C ARG A 198 10.86 23.55 21.39
N PRO A 199 9.68 24.01 20.94
CA PRO A 199 8.87 24.95 21.70
C PRO A 199 8.22 24.26 22.91
N GLN A 200 7.82 25.06 23.90
CA GLN A 200 6.89 24.59 24.93
C GLN A 200 5.54 24.22 24.30
N HIS A 201 4.81 23.32 24.97
CA HIS A 201 3.52 22.84 24.47
C HIS A 201 2.55 24.01 24.20
N GLY A 202 1.93 24.01 23.02
CA GLY A 202 0.99 25.05 22.58
C GLY A 202 1.63 26.30 21.96
N LEU A 203 2.97 26.44 21.99
CA LEU A 203 3.65 27.58 21.36
C LEU A 203 4.14 27.24 19.94
N ARG A 204 4.17 28.26 19.07
CA ARG A 204 4.73 28.16 17.72
C ARG A 204 6.26 28.17 17.79
N PRO A 205 6.97 27.35 16.98
CA PRO A 205 8.42 27.43 16.87
C PRO A 205 8.92 28.82 16.43
N GLN A 206 10.11 29.20 16.90
CA GLN A 206 10.66 30.55 16.72
C GLN A 206 10.74 30.98 15.25
N ARG A 207 11.14 30.09 14.34
CA ARG A 207 11.23 30.44 12.91
C ARG A 207 9.87 30.66 12.28
N LEU A 208 8.88 29.83 12.63
CA LEU A 208 7.51 30.02 12.16
C LEU A 208 6.90 31.31 12.71
N GLU A 209 7.18 31.68 13.96
CA GLU A 209 6.70 32.97 14.51
C GLU A 209 7.33 34.17 13.79
N ARG A 210 8.64 34.13 13.50
CA ARG A 210 9.30 35.17 12.71
C ARG A 210 8.71 35.32 11.31
N LEU A 211 8.46 34.21 10.62
CA LEU A 211 7.81 34.21 9.31
C LEU A 211 6.37 34.71 9.39
N ALA A 212 5.62 34.34 10.43
CA ALA A 212 4.27 34.84 10.65
C ALA A 212 4.25 36.37 10.83
N ALA A 213 5.17 36.92 11.63
CA ALA A 213 5.33 38.37 11.78
C ALA A 213 5.66 39.04 10.44
N GLN A 214 6.63 38.51 9.69
CA GLN A 214 6.98 39.04 8.37
C GLN A 214 5.79 39.01 7.39
N ILE A 215 4.99 37.94 7.38
CA ILE A 215 3.79 37.84 6.54
C ILE A 215 2.74 38.88 6.96
N ARG A 216 2.53 39.08 8.27
CA ARG A 216 1.62 40.11 8.80
C ARG A 216 2.05 41.50 8.36
N ASP A 217 3.33 41.80 8.44
CA ASP A 217 3.88 43.11 8.06
C ASP A 217 3.73 43.35 6.56
N LEU A 218 4.10 42.37 5.73
CA LEU A 218 4.02 42.46 4.26
C LEU A 218 2.57 42.54 3.72
N LEU A 219 1.60 42.02 4.46
CA LEU A 219 0.17 42.09 4.12
C LEU A 219 -0.56 43.23 4.84
N HIS A 220 0.14 44.02 5.66
CA HIS A 220 -0.45 45.04 6.54
C HIS A 220 -1.63 44.49 7.38
N ALA A 221 -1.46 43.27 7.89
CA ALA A 221 -2.51 42.49 8.57
C ALA A 221 -2.03 41.98 9.95
N PRO A 222 -1.94 42.84 10.99
CA PRO A 222 -1.32 42.50 12.27
C PRO A 222 -2.00 41.35 13.03
N GLY A 223 -3.31 41.16 12.84
CA GLY A 223 -4.08 40.08 13.46
C GLY A 223 -4.14 38.78 12.64
N LEU A 224 -3.44 38.68 11.51
CA LEU A 224 -3.52 37.51 10.64
C LEU A 224 -2.93 36.28 11.35
N ASN A 225 -3.69 35.18 11.38
CA ASN A 225 -3.15 33.85 11.66
C ASN A 225 -2.87 33.13 10.32
N PRO A 226 -1.60 32.94 9.93
CA PRO A 226 -1.26 32.28 8.66
C PRO A 226 -1.72 30.82 8.57
N ASP A 227 -2.03 30.18 9.70
CA ASP A 227 -2.55 28.80 9.73
C ASP A 227 -4.03 28.70 9.31
N SER A 228 -4.76 29.83 9.31
CA SER A 228 -6.15 29.88 8.85
C SER A 228 -6.22 30.19 7.36
N GLN A 229 -6.54 29.17 6.54
CA GLN A 229 -6.64 29.33 5.08
C GLN A 229 -7.63 30.42 4.67
N ALA A 230 -8.79 30.51 5.34
CA ALA A 230 -9.80 31.52 5.04
C ALA A 230 -9.30 32.95 5.36
N ALA A 231 -8.63 33.13 6.50
CA ALA A 231 -8.07 34.42 6.89
C ALA A 231 -6.91 34.83 5.96
N LEU A 232 -6.05 33.88 5.59
CA LEU A 232 -4.93 34.09 4.68
C LEU A 232 -5.40 34.49 3.27
N LEU A 233 -6.38 33.79 2.69
CA LEU A 233 -6.94 34.16 1.38
C LEU A 233 -7.61 35.53 1.41
N LYS A 234 -8.27 35.89 2.51
CA LYS A 234 -8.83 37.24 2.69
C LYS A 234 -7.72 38.30 2.73
N ALA A 235 -6.65 38.08 3.48
CA ALA A 235 -5.53 39.02 3.57
C ALA A 235 -4.78 39.16 2.22
N LEU A 236 -4.57 38.06 1.49
CA LEU A 236 -3.97 38.08 0.16
C LEU A 236 -4.82 38.88 -0.84
N ARG A 237 -6.15 38.66 -0.85
CA ARG A 237 -7.07 39.45 -1.69
C ARG A 237 -7.04 40.94 -1.36
N ASN A 238 -6.99 41.28 -0.07
CA ASN A 238 -6.88 42.68 0.36
C ASN A 238 -5.55 43.33 -0.06
N ALA A 239 -4.49 42.55 -0.21
CA ALA A 239 -3.20 42.98 -0.74
C ALA A 239 -3.13 42.98 -2.28
N GLY A 240 -4.26 42.79 -2.97
CA GLY A 240 -4.35 42.82 -4.44
C GLY A 240 -3.98 41.49 -5.12
N LEU A 241 -3.89 40.38 -4.37
CA LEU A 241 -3.64 39.05 -4.91
C LEU A 241 -4.95 38.26 -4.97
N ASP A 242 -5.60 38.24 -6.14
CA ASP A 242 -6.83 37.47 -6.35
C ASP A 242 -6.52 36.00 -6.63
N LEU A 243 -6.51 35.20 -5.55
CA LEU A 243 -6.19 33.78 -5.58
C LEU A 243 -7.37 32.95 -5.08
N GLN A 244 -7.61 31.83 -5.75
CA GLN A 244 -8.57 30.81 -5.37
C GLN A 244 -7.99 29.85 -4.33
N SER A 245 -6.66 29.67 -4.34
CA SER A 245 -5.95 28.85 -3.35
C SER A 245 -4.57 29.41 -3.02
N THR A 246 -3.98 28.88 -1.94
CA THR A 246 -2.59 29.16 -1.57
C THR A 246 -1.65 28.04 -2.04
N ALA A 247 -2.06 27.23 -3.02
CA ALA A 247 -1.24 26.15 -3.54
C ALA A 247 0.05 26.70 -4.17
N LYS A 248 1.14 25.92 -4.09
CA LYS A 248 2.46 26.35 -4.58
C LYS A 248 2.42 26.80 -6.04
N TRP A 249 1.68 26.12 -6.91
CA TRP A 249 1.59 26.44 -8.33
C TRP A 249 0.85 27.75 -8.61
N GLU A 250 -0.13 28.11 -7.77
CA GLU A 250 -0.90 29.34 -7.92
C GLU A 250 -0.12 30.54 -7.36
N LEU A 251 0.66 30.32 -6.31
CA LEU A 251 1.62 31.28 -5.80
C LEU A 251 2.86 31.43 -6.71
N ALA A 252 3.18 30.41 -7.51
CA ALA A 252 4.32 30.42 -8.41
C ALA A 252 4.07 31.38 -9.57
N GLY A 253 5.01 32.30 -9.81
CA GLY A 253 4.91 33.31 -10.87
C GLY A 253 4.32 34.64 -10.42
N ILE A 254 3.87 34.76 -9.17
CA ILE A 254 3.42 36.02 -8.59
C ILE A 254 4.63 36.82 -8.10
N ALA A 255 4.81 38.02 -8.64
CA ALA A 255 5.81 38.97 -8.18
C ALA A 255 5.30 39.79 -6.99
N HIS A 256 5.24 39.17 -5.80
CA HIS A 256 4.89 39.86 -4.55
C HIS A 256 5.84 39.46 -3.41
N PRO A 257 6.36 40.40 -2.60
CA PRO A 257 7.34 40.11 -1.54
C PRO A 257 6.90 39.06 -0.52
N VAL A 258 5.59 38.93 -0.27
CA VAL A 258 5.02 37.92 0.66
C VAL A 258 5.19 36.48 0.19
N VAL A 259 5.35 36.23 -1.11
CA VAL A 259 5.28 34.87 -1.68
C VAL A 259 6.40 33.99 -1.14
N GLY A 260 7.64 34.49 -1.09
CA GLY A 260 8.78 33.75 -0.55
C GLY A 260 8.57 33.33 0.91
N PRO A 261 8.34 34.28 1.85
CA PRO A 261 8.05 33.97 3.25
C PRO A 261 6.84 33.06 3.43
N LEU A 262 5.78 33.22 2.63
CA LEU A 262 4.59 32.38 2.72
C LEU A 262 4.87 30.93 2.29
N LEU A 263 5.61 30.73 1.20
CA LEU A 263 5.99 29.39 0.76
C LEU A 263 6.89 28.68 1.80
N GLU A 264 7.84 29.42 2.39
CA GLU A 264 8.68 28.90 3.48
C GLU A 264 7.84 28.55 4.72
N TYR A 265 6.96 29.46 5.15
CA TYR A 265 6.06 29.22 6.28
C TYR A 265 5.23 27.95 6.07
N LYS A 266 4.61 27.80 4.89
CA LYS A 266 3.78 26.63 4.57
C LYS A 266 4.59 25.34 4.54
N ALA A 267 5.83 25.37 4.04
CA ALA A 267 6.71 24.20 4.03
C ALA A 267 7.06 23.77 5.46
N LEU A 268 7.47 24.71 6.31
CA LEU A 268 7.83 24.45 7.71
C LEU A 268 6.62 24.06 8.57
N ALA A 269 5.47 24.68 8.38
CA ALA A 269 4.23 24.34 9.07
C ALA A 269 3.76 22.93 8.69
N ARG A 270 3.93 22.53 7.42
CA ARG A 270 3.68 21.15 6.99
C ARG A 270 4.66 20.16 7.60
N LEU A 271 5.96 20.49 7.69
CA LEU A 271 6.93 19.65 8.38
C LEU A 271 6.55 19.44 9.85
N LEU A 272 6.25 20.54 10.58
CA LEU A 272 5.87 20.48 12.00
C LEU A 272 4.59 19.66 12.23
N SER A 273 3.57 19.85 11.39
CA SER A 273 2.29 19.15 11.54
C SER A 273 2.35 17.69 11.14
N ALA A 274 3.13 17.33 10.11
CA ALA A 274 3.18 15.97 9.59
C ALA A 274 4.20 15.09 10.33
N ASN A 275 5.39 15.63 10.63
CA ASN A 275 6.52 14.88 11.20
C ASN A 275 7.28 15.76 12.21
N GLY A 276 6.60 16.59 12.99
CA GLY A 276 7.22 17.34 14.08
C GLY A 276 7.42 16.50 15.34
N TRP A 277 7.83 17.14 16.42
CA TRP A 277 8.10 16.48 17.70
C TRP A 277 6.90 15.70 18.27
N ALA A 278 5.67 16.21 18.10
CA ALA A 278 4.48 15.49 18.55
C ALA A 278 4.30 14.16 17.79
N TRP A 279 4.56 14.17 16.47
CA TRP A 279 4.55 12.94 15.68
C TRP A 279 5.65 11.98 16.13
N LEU A 280 6.86 12.49 16.36
CA LEU A 280 8.00 11.70 16.84
C LEU A 280 7.66 10.99 18.16
N ASP A 281 7.05 11.70 19.10
CA ASP A 281 6.69 11.13 20.41
C ASP A 281 5.51 10.15 20.34
N THR A 282 4.56 10.36 19.43
CA THR A 282 3.40 9.46 19.26
C THR A 282 3.76 8.18 18.51
N TRP A 283 4.58 8.26 17.45
CA TRP A 283 4.69 7.19 16.46
C TRP A 283 6.03 6.43 16.48
N VAL A 284 7.04 6.97 17.16
CA VAL A 284 8.37 6.32 17.21
C VAL A 284 8.66 5.84 18.61
N GLU A 285 8.67 4.53 18.80
CA GLU A 285 9.09 3.92 20.07
C GLU A 285 10.58 4.18 20.32
N PRO A 286 10.97 4.52 21.56
CA PRO A 286 12.38 4.63 21.92
C PRO A 286 13.14 3.32 21.67
N GLY A 287 14.40 3.44 21.27
CA GLY A 287 15.26 2.28 21.07
C GLY A 287 15.55 1.52 22.37
N ALA A 288 15.80 0.23 22.26
CA ALA A 288 16.20 -0.63 23.37
C ALA A 288 17.43 -1.46 22.98
N HIS A 289 18.24 -1.86 23.97
CA HIS A 289 19.39 -2.76 23.79
C HIS A 289 20.40 -2.30 22.72
N GLY A 290 20.66 -0.98 22.63
CA GLY A 290 21.62 -0.41 21.68
C GLY A 290 21.12 -0.29 20.23
N ARG A 291 19.83 -0.55 19.97
CA ARG A 291 19.19 -0.35 18.66
C ARG A 291 18.55 1.04 18.57
N SER A 292 18.35 1.52 17.35
CA SER A 292 17.62 2.78 17.09
C SER A 292 16.17 2.69 17.59
N GLY A 293 15.47 3.81 17.63
CA GLY A 293 14.02 3.82 17.81
C GLY A 293 13.30 3.05 16.70
N ARG A 294 11.99 2.82 16.87
CA ARG A 294 11.16 2.09 15.89
C ARG A 294 9.92 2.88 15.52
N PHE A 295 9.84 3.23 14.24
CA PHE A 295 8.58 3.67 13.66
C PHE A 295 7.80 2.42 13.24
N ARG A 296 6.73 2.11 13.99
CA ARG A 296 5.84 0.98 13.68
C ARG A 296 4.68 1.46 12.83
N THR A 297 4.64 0.99 11.59
CA THR A 297 3.60 1.35 10.63
C THR A 297 2.37 0.48 10.83
N ASP A 298 1.21 1.12 11.03
CA ASP A 298 -0.08 0.43 11.09
C ASP A 298 -0.73 0.36 9.70
N TYR A 299 -0.28 -0.59 8.89
CA TYR A 299 -0.85 -0.83 7.57
C TYR A 299 -2.22 -1.51 7.66
N VAL A 300 -3.11 -1.09 6.75
CA VAL A 300 -4.40 -1.73 6.48
C VAL A 300 -4.34 -2.31 5.06
N PRO A 301 -3.90 -3.57 4.91
CA PRO A 301 -3.96 -4.29 3.64
C PRO A 301 -5.36 -4.24 3.04
N GLY A 302 -5.45 -4.04 1.72
CA GLY A 302 -6.74 -3.93 1.04
C GLY A 302 -7.61 -2.74 1.49
N GLY A 303 -7.08 -1.79 2.25
CA GLY A 303 -7.84 -0.67 2.82
C GLY A 303 -8.42 0.30 1.80
N VAL A 304 -7.95 0.27 0.55
CA VAL A 304 -8.52 1.01 -0.59
C VAL A 304 -9.14 0.02 -1.58
N VAL A 305 -10.23 0.42 -2.24
CA VAL A 305 -10.97 -0.42 -3.20
C VAL A 305 -10.10 -1.05 -4.30
N THR A 306 -8.99 -0.40 -4.69
CA THR A 306 -8.05 -0.92 -5.69
C THR A 306 -7.15 -2.04 -5.15
N GLY A 307 -7.17 -2.34 -3.86
CA GLY A 307 -6.25 -3.26 -3.19
C GLY A 307 -4.98 -2.59 -2.65
N ARG A 308 -4.81 -1.28 -2.86
CA ARG A 308 -3.72 -0.53 -2.23
C ARG A 308 -3.87 -0.53 -0.71
N TRP A 309 -2.74 -0.59 -0.02
CA TRP A 309 -2.69 -0.50 1.42
C TRP A 309 -2.99 0.94 1.86
N ALA A 310 -3.76 1.05 2.94
CA ALA A 310 -3.92 2.29 3.68
C ALA A 310 -3.11 2.22 4.99
N THR A 311 -3.13 3.29 5.78
CA THR A 311 -2.66 3.27 7.17
C THR A 311 -3.80 3.65 8.10
N SER A 312 -3.87 3.02 9.27
CA SER A 312 -4.69 3.52 10.37
C SER A 312 -3.91 4.55 11.17
N GLY A 313 -4.55 5.67 11.52
CA GLY A 313 -3.94 6.72 12.32
C GLY A 313 -3.16 7.79 11.54
N GLY A 314 -2.60 8.74 12.29
CA GLY A 314 -1.93 9.94 11.77
C GLY A 314 -0.45 9.77 11.39
N GLY A 315 0.09 8.54 11.49
CA GLY A 315 1.51 8.24 11.27
C GLY A 315 2.04 8.52 9.86
N ALA A 316 1.16 8.82 8.90
CA ALA A 316 1.43 9.18 7.50
C ALA A 316 2.39 8.24 6.74
N LEU A 317 1.82 7.52 5.76
CA LEU A 317 2.51 6.56 4.87
C LEU A 317 3.72 7.13 4.11
N GLN A 318 3.82 8.45 3.93
CA GLN A 318 4.87 9.09 3.15
C GLN A 318 5.87 9.81 4.05
N ILE A 319 7.11 9.31 4.11
CA ILE A 319 8.22 9.95 4.84
C ILE A 319 8.78 11.09 3.98
N PRO A 320 8.62 12.37 4.38
CA PRO A 320 9.13 13.49 3.58
C PRO A 320 10.65 13.45 3.48
N ARG A 321 11.19 13.88 2.32
CA ARG A 321 12.65 13.96 2.09
C ARG A 321 13.42 14.65 3.22
N ALA A 322 12.84 15.71 3.79
CA ALA A 322 13.43 16.46 4.89
C ALA A 322 13.74 15.60 6.12
N ILE A 323 12.94 14.56 6.41
CA ILE A 323 13.09 13.71 7.59
C ILE A 323 13.64 12.31 7.28
N ARG A 324 13.80 11.94 6.00
CA ARG A 324 14.37 10.64 5.60
C ARG A 324 15.74 10.37 6.23
N ALA A 325 16.51 11.41 6.55
CA ALA A 325 17.81 11.28 7.19
C ALA A 325 17.73 10.71 8.62
N ALA A 326 16.57 10.80 9.28
CA ALA A 326 16.31 10.18 10.57
C ALA A 326 16.06 8.66 10.49
N VAL A 327 15.83 8.11 9.29
CA VAL A 327 15.71 6.65 9.11
C VAL A 327 17.11 6.09 8.90
N VAL A 328 17.66 5.45 9.93
CA VAL A 328 19.05 4.99 9.97
C VAL A 328 19.08 3.53 10.41
N ALA A 329 19.73 2.67 9.63
CA ALA A 329 19.91 1.26 9.97
C ALA A 329 20.63 1.08 11.31
N ASP A 330 20.27 0.01 12.04
CA ASP A 330 20.97 -0.43 13.25
C ASP A 330 22.48 -0.68 12.99
N PRO A 331 23.34 -0.61 14.02
CA PRO A 331 24.75 -0.98 13.90
C PRO A 331 24.97 -2.38 13.32
N GLY A 332 25.81 -2.51 12.28
CA GLY A 332 26.05 -3.78 11.57
C GLY A 332 25.00 -4.12 10.49
N TRP A 333 24.01 -3.26 10.30
CA TRP A 333 22.95 -3.41 9.32
C TRP A 333 22.96 -2.27 8.28
N VAL A 334 22.28 -2.49 7.18
CA VAL A 334 22.00 -1.52 6.11
C VAL A 334 20.54 -1.61 5.68
N LEU A 335 20.07 -0.60 4.96
CA LEU A 335 18.78 -0.58 4.27
C LEU A 335 19.01 -0.90 2.80
N VAL A 336 18.30 -1.89 2.28
CA VAL A 336 18.14 -2.09 0.83
C VAL A 336 16.81 -1.49 0.44
N VAL A 337 16.87 -0.36 -0.26
CA VAL A 337 15.71 0.41 -0.73
C VAL A 337 15.50 0.11 -2.20
N ALA A 338 14.31 -0.34 -2.57
CA ALA A 338 13.98 -0.67 -3.94
C ALA A 338 12.71 0.02 -4.39
N ASP A 339 12.81 0.82 -5.46
CA ASP A 339 11.70 1.57 -6.06
C ASP A 339 11.42 1.04 -7.46
N ALA A 340 10.17 0.63 -7.69
CA ALA A 340 9.73 0.07 -8.96
C ALA A 340 9.33 1.16 -9.96
N ALA A 341 10.01 1.20 -11.10
CA ALA A 341 9.86 2.27 -12.06
C ALA A 341 8.64 2.06 -12.98
N GLN A 342 7.68 2.99 -12.93
CA GLN A 342 6.54 3.08 -13.85
C GLN A 342 5.68 1.80 -13.89
N VAL A 343 5.36 1.23 -12.71
CA VAL A 343 4.58 -0.01 -12.59
C VAL A 343 3.23 0.08 -13.31
N GLU A 344 2.51 1.19 -13.21
CA GLU A 344 1.17 1.33 -13.80
C GLU A 344 1.16 1.24 -15.35
N PRO A 345 1.95 2.03 -16.11
CA PRO A 345 2.07 1.85 -17.56
C PRO A 345 2.48 0.43 -17.98
N ARG A 346 3.36 -0.22 -17.21
CA ARG A 346 3.84 -1.58 -17.49
C ARG A 346 2.75 -2.62 -17.25
N ALA A 347 2.02 -2.49 -16.14
CA ALA A 347 0.85 -3.30 -15.85
C ALA A 347 -0.18 -3.16 -16.98
N LEU A 348 -0.44 -1.94 -17.46
CA LEU A 348 -1.34 -1.73 -18.60
C LEU A 348 -0.84 -2.45 -19.87
N ALA A 349 0.46 -2.38 -20.18
CA ALA A 349 1.05 -3.10 -21.32
C ALA A 349 0.83 -4.62 -21.21
N GLY A 350 1.03 -5.21 -20.02
CA GLY A 350 0.78 -6.62 -19.75
C GLY A 350 -0.69 -7.00 -19.89
N MET A 351 -1.59 -6.23 -19.26
CA MET A 351 -3.04 -6.46 -19.31
C MET A 351 -3.60 -6.41 -20.74
N ALA A 352 -3.16 -5.43 -21.52
CA ALA A 352 -3.59 -5.27 -22.90
C ALA A 352 -2.85 -6.21 -23.87
N SER A 353 -1.77 -6.87 -23.40
CA SER A 353 -0.73 -7.55 -24.19
C SER A 353 -0.24 -6.69 -25.37
N ASP A 354 0.03 -5.42 -25.09
CA ASP A 354 0.50 -4.43 -26.06
C ASP A 354 2.02 -4.49 -26.17
N LEU A 355 2.53 -5.18 -27.19
CA LEU A 355 3.97 -5.37 -27.42
C LEU A 355 4.70 -4.05 -27.72
N ALA A 356 4.03 -3.06 -28.34
CA ALA A 356 4.66 -1.78 -28.63
C ALA A 356 4.90 -0.98 -27.35
N LEU A 357 3.91 -0.96 -26.44
CA LEU A 357 4.07 -0.30 -25.14
C LEU A 357 5.08 -1.05 -24.25
N ALA A 358 5.06 -2.39 -24.26
CA ALA A 358 6.04 -3.20 -23.55
C ALA A 358 7.47 -2.99 -24.10
N GLY A 359 7.61 -2.87 -25.42
CA GLY A 359 8.86 -2.58 -26.13
C GLY A 359 9.44 -1.22 -25.72
N ALA A 360 8.61 -0.19 -25.60
CA ALA A 360 9.06 1.13 -25.18
C ALA A 360 9.63 1.18 -23.74
N GLY A 361 9.30 0.20 -22.90
CA GLY A 361 9.83 0.09 -21.54
C GLY A 361 11.01 -0.86 -21.38
N GLN A 362 11.55 -1.49 -22.43
CA GLN A 362 12.58 -2.53 -22.27
C GLN A 362 13.88 -1.99 -21.67
N ASP A 363 14.32 -0.80 -22.10
CA ASP A 363 15.59 -0.18 -21.69
C ASP A 363 15.52 0.54 -20.32
N GLY A 364 14.54 0.19 -19.48
CA GLY A 364 14.39 0.76 -18.14
C GLY A 364 13.43 1.94 -18.07
N ASP A 365 13.71 3.04 -18.79
CA ASP A 365 12.87 4.25 -18.76
C ASP A 365 11.83 4.26 -19.89
N LEU A 366 10.59 3.92 -19.54
CA LEU A 366 9.46 3.90 -20.47
C LEU A 366 9.22 5.26 -21.15
N TYR A 367 9.43 6.36 -20.44
CA TYR A 367 9.21 7.70 -20.99
C TYR A 367 10.31 8.08 -22.00
N ALA A 368 11.55 7.65 -21.74
CA ALA A 368 12.63 7.79 -22.72
C ALA A 368 12.36 6.95 -23.97
N GLY A 369 11.85 5.72 -23.82
CA GLY A 369 11.46 4.88 -24.96
C GLY A 369 10.32 5.46 -25.81
N LEU A 370 9.35 6.14 -25.19
CA LEU A 370 8.30 6.89 -25.91
C LEU A 370 8.89 8.02 -26.79
N VAL A 371 9.95 8.67 -26.31
CA VAL A 371 10.66 9.71 -27.09
C VAL A 371 11.48 9.07 -28.21
N ALA A 372 12.22 8.00 -27.91
CA ALA A 372 13.04 7.29 -28.90
C ALA A 372 12.21 6.71 -30.06
N THR A 373 10.98 6.29 -29.78
CA THR A 373 10.02 5.80 -30.79
C THR A 373 9.27 6.92 -31.51
N GLY A 374 9.53 8.19 -31.18
CA GLY A 374 8.95 9.36 -31.84
C GLY A 374 7.49 9.64 -31.48
N VAL A 375 6.95 9.02 -30.43
CA VAL A 375 5.55 9.21 -30.02
C VAL A 375 5.33 10.61 -29.42
N VAL A 376 6.34 11.12 -28.72
CA VAL A 376 6.35 12.41 -28.01
C VAL A 376 7.72 13.07 -28.12
N GLU A 377 7.79 14.40 -28.05
CA GLU A 377 9.05 15.13 -28.29
C GLU A 377 9.99 15.13 -27.08
N THR A 378 9.44 15.11 -25.86
CA THR A 378 10.22 15.19 -24.62
C THR A 378 9.75 14.18 -23.58
N ARG A 379 10.65 13.81 -22.68
CA ARG A 379 10.35 12.89 -21.58
C ARG A 379 9.26 13.44 -20.64
N GLU A 380 9.26 14.74 -20.39
CA GLU A 380 8.26 15.41 -19.55
C GLU A 380 6.87 15.32 -20.17
N ARG A 381 6.76 15.56 -21.49
CA ARG A 381 5.53 15.36 -22.25
C ARG A 381 5.10 13.90 -22.29
N ALA A 382 6.04 12.97 -22.43
CA ALA A 382 5.77 11.53 -22.34
C ALA A 382 5.09 11.18 -21.01
N LYS A 383 5.65 11.68 -19.90
CA LYS A 383 5.13 11.46 -18.55
C LYS A 383 3.73 12.05 -18.40
N VAL A 384 3.55 13.34 -18.72
CA VAL A 384 2.26 14.02 -18.60
C VAL A 384 1.22 13.35 -19.50
N GLY A 385 1.55 13.08 -20.75
CA GLY A 385 0.67 12.45 -21.73
C GLY A 385 0.25 11.04 -21.34
N MET A 386 1.20 10.18 -20.94
CA MET A 386 0.92 8.82 -20.49
C MET A 386 0.08 8.80 -19.22
N LEU A 387 0.43 9.59 -18.20
CA LEU A 387 -0.38 9.66 -16.97
C LEU A 387 -1.79 10.19 -17.26
N SER A 388 -1.91 11.15 -18.17
CA SER A 388 -3.22 11.66 -18.56
C SER A 388 -4.05 10.64 -19.34
N ALA A 389 -3.42 9.87 -20.22
CA ALA A 389 -4.06 8.75 -20.92
C ALA A 389 -4.45 7.61 -19.97
N LEU A 390 -3.67 7.37 -18.91
CA LEU A 390 -4.02 6.41 -17.85
C LEU A 390 -5.19 6.93 -17.00
N TYR A 391 -5.20 8.22 -16.65
CA TYR A 391 -6.15 8.78 -15.69
C TYR A 391 -7.34 9.55 -16.26
N GLY A 392 -7.48 9.58 -17.59
CA GLY A 392 -8.60 10.25 -18.27
C GLY A 392 -8.53 11.78 -18.23
N GLY A 393 -7.33 12.34 -18.08
CA GLY A 393 -7.09 13.78 -18.24
C GLY A 393 -7.06 14.15 -19.72
N THR A 394 -8.05 14.90 -20.20
CA THR A 394 -8.15 15.30 -21.62
C THR A 394 -7.91 16.78 -21.86
N ALA A 395 -7.63 17.56 -20.80
CA ALA A 395 -7.44 19.00 -20.87
C ALA A 395 -5.97 19.39 -21.12
N GLY A 396 -5.76 20.50 -21.84
CA GLY A 396 -4.43 21.08 -22.06
C GLY A 396 -3.50 20.22 -22.92
N GLU A 397 -2.20 20.31 -22.65
CA GLU A 397 -1.12 19.65 -23.41
C GLU A 397 -1.27 18.11 -23.44
N ALA A 398 -1.86 17.53 -22.39
CA ALA A 398 -2.22 16.13 -22.31
C ALA A 398 -3.22 15.68 -23.39
N GLY A 399 -4.21 16.51 -23.72
CA GLY A 399 -5.21 16.22 -24.75
C GLY A 399 -4.61 16.15 -26.16
N ALA A 400 -3.55 16.92 -26.43
CA ALA A 400 -2.86 16.93 -27.72
C ALA A 400 -2.02 15.66 -27.96
N ILE A 401 -1.56 15.01 -26.89
CA ILE A 401 -0.71 13.80 -26.96
C ILE A 401 -1.57 12.52 -27.12
N LEU A 402 -2.79 12.52 -26.60
CA LEU A 402 -3.66 11.33 -26.57
C LEU A 402 -3.91 10.69 -27.96
N PRO A 403 -4.17 11.44 -29.06
CA PRO A 403 -4.33 10.84 -30.38
C PRO A 403 -3.09 10.09 -30.87
N ARG A 404 -1.89 10.58 -30.52
CA ARG A 404 -0.63 9.91 -30.87
C ARG A 404 -0.45 8.63 -30.07
N LEU A 405 -0.74 8.66 -28.76
CA LEU A 405 -0.72 7.48 -27.90
C LEU A 405 -1.72 6.41 -28.37
N ARG A 406 -2.94 6.80 -28.77
CA ARG A 406 -3.94 5.87 -29.33
C ARG A 406 -3.48 5.19 -30.61
N ARG A 407 -2.72 5.90 -31.45
CA ARG A 407 -2.14 5.32 -32.67
C ARG A 407 -0.97 4.37 -32.35
N ALA A 408 -0.11 4.75 -31.40
CA ALA A 408 1.07 3.98 -31.03
C ALA A 408 0.73 2.73 -30.21
N TYR A 409 -0.24 2.82 -29.30
CA TYR A 409 -0.57 1.80 -28.29
C TYR A 409 -2.07 1.49 -28.26
N PRO A 410 -2.66 1.06 -29.39
CA PRO A 410 -4.11 0.95 -29.54
C PRO A 410 -4.73 -0.05 -28.58
N ARG A 411 -4.05 -1.17 -28.25
CA ARG A 411 -4.59 -2.19 -27.34
C ARG A 411 -4.66 -1.64 -25.92
N ALA A 412 -3.58 -1.01 -25.47
CA ALA A 412 -3.50 -0.37 -24.16
C ALA A 412 -4.58 0.71 -24.00
N THR A 413 -4.73 1.62 -24.97
CA THR A 413 -5.73 2.69 -24.88
C THR A 413 -7.15 2.16 -24.97
N THR A 414 -7.41 1.14 -25.80
CA THR A 414 -8.75 0.53 -25.92
C THR A 414 -9.18 -0.14 -24.61
N LEU A 415 -8.25 -0.79 -23.90
CA LEU A 415 -8.55 -1.42 -22.61
C LEU A 415 -9.06 -0.40 -21.59
N VAL A 416 -8.35 0.72 -21.41
CA VAL A 416 -8.72 1.75 -20.43
C VAL A 416 -9.95 2.55 -20.87
N ASP A 417 -10.13 2.79 -22.17
CA ASP A 417 -11.32 3.44 -22.72
C ASP A 417 -12.58 2.57 -22.50
N ARG A 418 -12.49 1.25 -22.75
CA ARG A 418 -13.58 0.30 -22.45
C ARG A 418 -13.91 0.26 -20.96
N ALA A 419 -12.90 0.27 -20.08
CA ALA A 419 -13.13 0.33 -18.64
C ALA A 419 -13.88 1.61 -18.23
N ALA A 420 -13.55 2.74 -18.85
CA ALA A 420 -14.23 4.02 -18.62
C ALA A 420 -15.68 4.00 -19.14
N GLU A 421 -15.92 3.43 -20.31
CA GLU A 421 -17.26 3.27 -20.89
C GLU A 421 -18.16 2.40 -20.02
N ILE A 422 -17.67 1.23 -19.58
CA ILE A 422 -18.40 0.35 -18.67
C ILE A 422 -18.77 1.09 -17.38
N GLY A 423 -17.82 1.81 -16.79
CA GLY A 423 -18.05 2.58 -15.56
C GLY A 423 -19.06 3.70 -15.76
N ALA A 424 -18.93 4.48 -16.84
CA ALA A 424 -19.85 5.55 -17.17
C ALA A 424 -21.30 5.05 -17.35
N GLY A 425 -21.47 3.83 -17.87
CA GLY A 425 -22.75 3.13 -17.95
C GLY A 425 -23.24 2.51 -16.64
N GLY A 426 -22.54 2.71 -15.52
CA GLY A 426 -22.90 2.18 -14.21
C GLY A 426 -22.42 0.75 -13.92
N GLY A 427 -21.65 0.15 -14.83
CA GLY A 427 -21.09 -1.19 -14.67
C GLY A 427 -19.91 -1.26 -13.69
N THR A 428 -19.43 -2.49 -13.49
CA THR A 428 -18.22 -2.82 -12.72
C THR A 428 -17.12 -3.36 -13.62
N VAL A 429 -15.88 -3.19 -13.21
CA VAL A 429 -14.68 -3.63 -13.92
C VAL A 429 -13.82 -4.51 -13.01
N ARG A 430 -12.91 -5.27 -13.60
CA ARG A 430 -12.00 -6.17 -12.89
C ARG A 430 -10.54 -5.84 -13.20
N THR A 431 -9.68 -6.00 -12.19
CA THR A 431 -8.22 -6.03 -12.35
C THR A 431 -7.77 -7.32 -13.03
N TRP A 432 -6.47 -7.46 -13.29
CA TRP A 432 -5.91 -8.64 -13.92
C TRP A 432 -6.15 -9.94 -13.14
N LEU A 433 -5.95 -9.94 -11.82
CA LEU A 433 -6.16 -11.12 -10.99
C LEU A 433 -7.61 -11.30 -10.50
N GLY A 434 -8.51 -10.37 -10.83
CA GLY A 434 -9.96 -10.55 -10.66
C GLY A 434 -10.61 -9.73 -9.54
N ARG A 435 -9.89 -8.78 -8.93
CA ARG A 435 -10.50 -7.83 -7.98
C ARG A 435 -11.56 -7.00 -8.71
N THR A 436 -12.77 -6.99 -8.18
CA THR A 436 -13.92 -6.32 -8.82
C THR A 436 -14.18 -4.96 -8.18
N SER A 437 -14.43 -3.93 -9.00
CA SER A 437 -14.75 -2.59 -8.50
C SER A 437 -16.15 -2.57 -7.86
N PRO A 438 -16.38 -1.82 -6.76
CA PRO A 438 -17.72 -1.69 -6.19
C PRO A 438 -18.68 -1.02 -7.20
N PRO A 439 -19.97 -1.43 -7.24
CA PRO A 439 -20.97 -0.78 -8.08
C PRO A 439 -21.20 0.68 -7.64
N PRO A 440 -21.72 1.55 -8.52
CA PRO A 440 -22.12 2.90 -8.12
C PRO A 440 -23.27 2.83 -7.09
N GLY A 441 -23.22 3.69 -6.07
CA GLY A 441 -24.21 3.70 -5.00
C GLY A 441 -25.59 4.25 -5.42
N PRO A 442 -26.62 4.14 -4.55
CA PRO A 442 -28.00 4.56 -4.86
C PRO A 442 -28.13 6.03 -5.29
N ALA A 443 -27.29 6.92 -4.73
CA ALA A 443 -27.29 8.35 -5.10
C ALA A 443 -26.91 8.58 -6.58
N TRP A 444 -26.01 7.77 -7.12
CA TRP A 444 -25.66 7.84 -8.55
C TRP A 444 -26.83 7.38 -9.41
N GLN A 445 -27.49 6.28 -9.03
CA GLN A 445 -28.67 5.74 -9.73
C GLN A 445 -29.82 6.76 -9.75
N GLN A 446 -30.07 7.45 -8.63
CA GLN A 446 -31.07 8.52 -8.56
C GLN A 446 -30.74 9.68 -9.49
N VAL A 447 -29.47 10.11 -9.55
CA VAL A 447 -29.06 11.20 -10.45
C VAL A 447 -29.19 10.80 -11.92
N GLN A 448 -28.84 9.57 -12.29
CA GLN A 448 -29.06 9.08 -13.65
C GLN A 448 -30.56 8.94 -13.97
N GLY A 449 -31.36 8.44 -13.03
CA GLY A 449 -32.81 8.29 -13.17
C GLY A 449 -33.50 9.63 -13.43
N ARG A 450 -33.17 10.66 -12.63
CA ARG A 450 -33.71 12.01 -12.80
C ARG A 450 -33.41 12.62 -14.16
N ALA A 451 -32.21 12.40 -14.70
CA ALA A 451 -31.87 12.89 -16.03
C ALA A 451 -32.62 12.16 -17.16
N GLY A 452 -33.24 11.02 -16.88
CA GLY A 452 -34.10 10.28 -17.83
C GLY A 452 -35.60 10.56 -17.66
N GLU A 453 -36.00 11.42 -16.72
CA GLU A 453 -37.40 11.82 -16.52
C GLU A 453 -37.85 12.82 -17.59
N VAL A 454 -39.14 12.84 -17.91
CA VAL A 454 -39.72 13.70 -18.97
C VAL A 454 -39.54 15.19 -18.66
N ASP A 455 -39.52 15.56 -17.37
CA ASP A 455 -39.38 16.93 -16.88
C ASP A 455 -37.92 17.32 -16.58
N ALA A 456 -36.94 16.49 -16.98
CA ALA A 456 -35.52 16.75 -16.72
C ALA A 456 -35.05 18.06 -17.36
N ASP A 457 -34.38 18.90 -16.58
CA ASP A 457 -33.81 20.14 -17.08
C ASP A 457 -32.34 19.95 -17.54
N GLY A 458 -31.79 20.97 -18.22
CA GLY A 458 -30.39 20.92 -18.66
C GLY A 458 -29.37 20.84 -17.52
N THR A 459 -29.76 21.17 -16.28
CA THR A 459 -28.91 21.05 -15.08
C THR A 459 -28.80 19.60 -14.64
N ASP A 460 -29.92 18.88 -14.61
CA ASP A 460 -29.98 17.45 -14.28
C ASP A 460 -29.17 16.62 -15.29
N GLU A 461 -29.32 16.89 -16.58
CA GLU A 461 -28.50 16.25 -17.62
C GLU A 461 -27.00 16.53 -17.47
N ARG A 462 -26.61 17.77 -17.16
CA ARG A 462 -25.20 18.14 -16.96
C ARG A 462 -24.61 17.42 -15.74
N ARG A 463 -25.38 17.34 -14.66
CA ARG A 463 -25.00 16.64 -13.42
C ARG A 463 -24.83 15.15 -13.66
N ALA A 464 -25.79 14.51 -14.32
CA ALA A 464 -25.72 13.09 -14.67
C ALA A 464 -24.51 12.77 -15.55
N ARG A 465 -24.26 13.57 -16.60
CA ARG A 465 -23.07 13.44 -17.44
C ARG A 465 -21.77 13.63 -16.67
N SER A 466 -21.71 14.58 -15.73
CA SER A 466 -20.52 14.76 -14.89
C SER A 466 -20.26 13.54 -14.01
N GLN A 467 -21.27 13.04 -13.31
CA GLN A 467 -21.12 11.86 -12.46
C GLN A 467 -20.79 10.59 -13.26
N ALA A 468 -21.35 10.41 -14.46
CA ALA A 468 -21.00 9.32 -15.36
C ALA A 468 -19.53 9.41 -15.79
N ARG A 469 -19.04 10.61 -16.16
CA ARG A 469 -17.62 10.81 -16.48
C ARG A 469 -16.70 10.55 -15.28
N ASP A 470 -17.09 10.98 -14.08
CA ASP A 470 -16.31 10.75 -12.86
C ASP A 470 -16.21 9.25 -12.54
N ARG A 471 -17.33 8.54 -12.71
CA ARG A 471 -17.37 7.07 -12.59
C ARG A 471 -16.53 6.38 -13.65
N GLY A 472 -16.55 6.85 -14.90
CA GLY A 472 -15.68 6.34 -15.96
C GLY A 472 -14.20 6.58 -15.68
N ARG A 473 -13.81 7.74 -15.13
CA ARG A 473 -12.43 7.97 -14.69
C ARG A 473 -12.04 7.05 -13.54
N PHE A 474 -12.94 6.82 -12.58
CA PHE A 474 -12.71 5.88 -11.49
C PHE A 474 -12.44 4.45 -12.00
N THR A 475 -13.27 3.89 -12.88
CA THR A 475 -13.10 2.52 -13.39
C THR A 475 -11.86 2.37 -14.28
N ARG A 476 -11.54 3.41 -15.07
CA ARG A 476 -10.29 3.51 -15.83
C ARG A 476 -9.07 3.36 -14.91
N ASN A 477 -9.05 4.13 -13.83
CA ASN A 477 -7.94 4.11 -12.87
C ASN A 477 -7.90 2.78 -12.11
N PHE A 478 -9.06 2.26 -11.74
CA PHE A 478 -9.20 1.05 -10.96
C PHE A 478 -8.48 -0.14 -11.60
N VAL A 479 -8.68 -0.38 -12.90
CA VAL A 479 -8.12 -1.58 -13.56
C VAL A 479 -6.60 -1.55 -13.60
N VAL A 480 -5.99 -0.39 -13.83
CA VAL A 480 -4.53 -0.24 -13.92
C VAL A 480 -3.90 -0.20 -12.52
N GLN A 481 -4.42 0.67 -11.64
CA GLN A 481 -3.87 0.83 -10.29
C GLN A 481 -4.03 -0.42 -9.44
N GLY A 482 -5.16 -1.12 -9.60
CA GLY A 482 -5.38 -2.37 -8.88
C GLY A 482 -4.48 -3.49 -9.38
N THR A 483 -4.26 -3.60 -10.69
CA THR A 483 -3.30 -4.58 -11.23
C THR A 483 -1.85 -4.25 -10.82
N ALA A 484 -1.49 -2.97 -10.71
CA ALA A 484 -0.20 -2.56 -10.16
C ALA A 484 -0.06 -2.95 -8.68
N ALA A 485 -1.13 -2.82 -7.88
CA ALA A 485 -1.14 -3.28 -6.49
C ALA A 485 -1.02 -4.81 -6.38
N GLU A 486 -1.69 -5.56 -7.27
CA GLU A 486 -1.56 -7.02 -7.36
C GLU A 486 -0.13 -7.47 -7.66
N TRP A 487 0.54 -6.76 -8.57
CA TRP A 487 1.96 -6.99 -8.85
C TRP A 487 2.83 -6.73 -7.62
N ALA A 488 2.62 -5.60 -6.93
CA ALA A 488 3.38 -5.24 -5.74
C ALA A 488 3.20 -6.26 -4.60
N LEU A 489 1.99 -6.79 -4.40
CA LEU A 489 1.73 -7.86 -3.44
C LEU A 489 2.50 -9.13 -3.79
N CYS A 490 2.50 -9.56 -5.05
CA CYS A 490 3.26 -10.73 -5.49
C CYS A 490 4.78 -10.52 -5.33
N TRP A 491 5.26 -9.30 -5.62
CA TRP A 491 6.66 -8.93 -5.44
C TRP A 491 7.09 -8.98 -3.97
N MET A 492 6.31 -8.41 -3.07
CA MET A 492 6.57 -8.47 -1.63
C MET A 492 6.47 -9.90 -1.09
N ALA A 493 5.48 -10.67 -1.52
CA ALA A 493 5.29 -12.05 -1.08
C ALA A 493 6.47 -12.95 -1.47
N GLU A 494 6.95 -12.85 -2.72
CA GLU A 494 8.13 -13.61 -3.16
C GLU A 494 9.42 -13.13 -2.47
N THR A 495 9.56 -11.81 -2.28
CA THR A 495 10.69 -11.24 -1.52
C THR A 495 10.70 -11.81 -0.11
N ARG A 496 9.58 -11.69 0.62
CA ARG A 496 9.42 -12.24 1.98
C ARG A 496 9.77 -13.72 2.04
N ARG A 497 9.25 -14.53 1.09
CA ARG A 497 9.50 -15.97 1.06
C ARG A 497 11.01 -16.26 0.97
N ARG A 498 11.72 -15.61 0.05
CA ARG A 498 13.16 -15.79 -0.14
C ARG A 498 13.99 -15.26 1.03
N LEU A 499 13.60 -14.15 1.65
CA LEU A 499 14.30 -13.63 2.83
C LEU A 499 14.20 -14.59 4.02
N ARG A 500 13.05 -15.27 4.19
CA ARG A 500 12.88 -16.31 5.23
C ARG A 500 13.79 -17.52 5.02
N ASP A 501 14.14 -17.83 3.76
CA ASP A 501 15.01 -18.95 3.43
C ASP A 501 16.50 -18.64 3.70
N LEU A 502 16.88 -17.39 3.95
CA LEU A 502 18.27 -16.99 4.25
C LEU A 502 18.66 -17.25 5.70
N ASP A 503 19.80 -17.91 5.91
CA ASP A 503 20.34 -18.15 7.25
C ASP A 503 20.60 -16.84 8.03
N PRO A 504 20.36 -16.83 9.35
CA PRO A 504 20.61 -15.67 10.19
C PRO A 504 22.10 -15.43 10.30
N VAL A 505 22.51 -14.17 10.26
CA VAL A 505 23.89 -13.80 10.60
C VAL A 505 24.05 -13.89 12.12
N PRO A 506 25.04 -14.65 12.64
CA PRO A 506 25.28 -14.76 14.07
C PRO A 506 25.43 -13.41 14.75
N GLY A 507 24.70 -13.20 15.85
CA GLY A 507 24.71 -11.94 16.62
C GLY A 507 23.90 -10.79 16.01
N LEU A 508 23.37 -10.92 14.80
CA LEU A 508 22.50 -9.91 14.17
C LEU A 508 21.08 -10.48 13.95
N GLY A 509 20.92 -11.44 13.03
CA GLY A 509 19.63 -12.01 12.67
C GLY A 509 19.42 -12.14 11.15
N ARG A 510 18.15 -12.24 10.73
CA ARG A 510 17.75 -12.37 9.32
C ARG A 510 17.29 -11.03 8.72
N PRO A 511 17.45 -10.83 7.40
CA PRO A 511 16.84 -9.70 6.70
C PRO A 511 15.32 -9.73 6.79
N HIS A 512 14.68 -8.57 6.87
CA HIS A 512 13.22 -8.46 6.96
C HIS A 512 12.72 -7.15 6.32
N LEU A 513 11.50 -7.20 5.80
CA LEU A 513 10.83 -6.03 5.24
C LEU A 513 10.40 -5.09 6.38
N VAL A 514 10.72 -3.81 6.27
CA VAL A 514 10.44 -2.81 7.33
C VAL A 514 9.57 -1.65 6.86
N PHE A 515 9.41 -1.45 5.56
CA PHE A 515 8.59 -0.36 5.03
C PHE A 515 8.08 -0.67 3.61
N PHE A 516 6.88 -0.19 3.32
CA PHE A 516 6.24 -0.24 2.01
C PHE A 516 5.52 1.06 1.69
N LEU A 517 5.77 1.60 0.49
CA LEU A 517 5.08 2.75 -0.07
C LEU A 517 4.72 2.45 -1.53
N HIS A 518 3.65 1.68 -1.74
CA HIS A 518 3.03 1.33 -3.02
C HIS A 518 3.94 0.66 -4.08
N ASP A 519 4.94 1.36 -4.58
CA ASP A 519 5.95 0.92 -5.54
C ASP A 519 7.37 0.84 -4.94
N GLU A 520 7.53 1.25 -3.68
CA GLU A 520 8.81 1.17 -2.96
C GLU A 520 8.74 0.19 -1.78
N ILE A 521 9.76 -0.65 -1.62
CA ILE A 521 9.98 -1.49 -0.43
C ILE A 521 11.33 -1.17 0.21
N VAL A 522 11.41 -1.32 1.52
CA VAL A 522 12.66 -1.23 2.28
C VAL A 522 12.87 -2.51 3.06
N VAL A 523 14.05 -3.11 2.88
CA VAL A 523 14.53 -4.26 3.65
C VAL A 523 15.62 -3.80 4.60
N HIS A 524 15.48 -4.10 5.89
CA HIS A 524 16.55 -3.95 6.87
C HIS A 524 17.32 -5.26 6.93
N THR A 525 18.62 -5.23 6.62
CA THR A 525 19.44 -6.43 6.47
C THR A 525 20.80 -6.29 7.14
N PRO A 526 21.38 -7.36 7.71
CA PRO A 526 22.80 -7.38 8.05
C PRO A 526 23.64 -6.99 6.83
N GLN A 527 24.70 -6.21 7.04
CA GLN A 527 25.54 -5.72 5.95
C GLN A 527 26.13 -6.88 5.11
N ALA A 528 26.47 -8.01 5.73
CA ALA A 528 27.00 -9.18 5.04
C ALA A 528 26.02 -9.83 4.03
N LEU A 529 24.72 -9.57 4.15
CA LEU A 529 23.68 -10.12 3.26
C LEU A 529 23.15 -9.10 2.24
N SER A 530 23.65 -7.86 2.22
CA SER A 530 23.04 -6.78 1.44
C SER A 530 22.95 -7.06 -0.05
N ASP A 531 24.01 -7.62 -0.64
CA ASP A 531 24.07 -7.88 -2.08
C ASP A 531 23.12 -9.01 -2.47
N GLN A 532 23.06 -10.05 -1.64
CA GLN A 532 22.12 -11.15 -1.82
C GLN A 532 20.66 -10.68 -1.67
N VAL A 533 20.39 -9.79 -0.71
CA VAL A 533 19.07 -9.18 -0.53
C VAL A 533 18.69 -8.30 -1.74
N ALA A 534 19.61 -7.48 -2.24
CA ALA A 534 19.40 -6.65 -3.43
C ALA A 534 19.05 -7.52 -4.66
N GLN A 535 19.77 -8.64 -4.85
CA GLN A 535 19.47 -9.61 -5.91
C GLN A 535 18.10 -10.26 -5.71
N ILE A 536 17.78 -10.71 -4.49
CA ILE A 536 16.48 -11.31 -4.16
C ILE A 536 15.34 -10.34 -4.52
N VAL A 537 15.47 -9.06 -4.17
CA VAL A 537 14.45 -8.05 -4.43
C VAL A 537 14.23 -7.86 -5.94
N GLN A 538 15.31 -7.79 -6.73
CA GLN A 538 15.24 -7.67 -8.19
C GLN A 538 14.66 -8.91 -8.87
N GLU A 539 15.09 -10.09 -8.47
CA GLU A 539 14.58 -11.34 -9.02
C GLU A 539 13.11 -11.55 -8.66
N SER A 540 12.70 -11.15 -7.46
CA SER A 540 11.30 -11.22 -7.00
C SER A 540 10.38 -10.34 -7.85
N ALA A 541 10.84 -9.17 -8.29
CA ALA A 541 10.08 -8.31 -9.21
C ALA A 541 9.86 -9.00 -10.57
N THR A 542 10.88 -9.71 -11.06
CA THR A 542 10.79 -10.50 -12.29
C THR A 542 9.84 -11.70 -12.13
N VAL A 543 9.90 -12.39 -10.98
CA VAL A 543 8.97 -13.48 -10.65
C VAL A 543 7.53 -12.95 -10.57
N ALA A 544 7.29 -11.82 -9.92
CA ALA A 544 5.97 -11.19 -9.86
C ALA A 544 5.42 -10.85 -11.25
N GLY A 545 6.27 -10.32 -12.15
CA GLY A 545 5.91 -10.10 -13.55
C GLY A 545 5.46 -11.39 -14.26
N ARG A 546 6.19 -12.50 -14.08
CA ARG A 546 5.84 -13.81 -14.64
C ARG A 546 4.59 -14.43 -14.01
N LEU A 547 4.38 -14.27 -12.70
CA LEU A 547 3.20 -14.76 -12.01
C LEU A 547 1.92 -14.14 -12.56
N LEU A 548 1.95 -12.85 -12.86
CA LEU A 548 0.80 -12.15 -13.44
C LEU A 548 0.70 -12.41 -14.94
N PHE A 549 1.75 -12.10 -15.71
CA PHE A 549 1.65 -11.99 -17.17
C PHE A 549 2.26 -13.19 -17.93
N GLY A 550 2.64 -14.25 -17.23
CA GLY A 550 3.20 -15.45 -17.84
C GLY A 550 4.49 -15.16 -18.60
N GLY A 551 4.57 -15.63 -19.85
CA GLY A 551 5.72 -15.42 -20.74
C GLY A 551 5.68 -14.12 -21.54
N PHE A 552 4.75 -13.19 -21.26
CA PHE A 552 4.69 -11.92 -21.98
C PHE A 552 5.97 -11.09 -21.70
N PRO A 553 6.63 -10.51 -22.73
CA PRO A 553 7.95 -9.87 -22.59
C PRO A 553 7.84 -8.50 -21.91
N LEU A 554 7.69 -8.50 -20.58
CA LEU A 554 7.52 -7.31 -19.76
C LEU A 554 8.58 -7.29 -18.66
N SER A 555 9.28 -6.16 -18.54
CA SER A 555 10.22 -5.90 -17.45
C SER A 555 9.60 -4.95 -16.42
N PHE A 556 9.95 -5.16 -15.15
CA PHE A 556 9.65 -4.24 -14.04
C PHE A 556 10.98 -3.82 -13.40
N PRO A 557 11.70 -2.86 -14.01
CA PRO A 557 13.01 -2.44 -13.53
C PRO A 557 12.88 -1.78 -12.16
N LEU A 558 13.84 -2.08 -11.30
CA LEU A 558 13.95 -1.51 -9.96
C LEU A 558 15.18 -0.60 -9.90
N HIS A 559 15.03 0.55 -9.23
CA HIS A 559 16.17 1.27 -8.71
C HIS A 559 16.45 0.75 -7.31
N VAL A 560 17.60 0.09 -7.11
CA VAL A 560 18.00 -0.49 -5.82
C VAL A 560 19.20 0.25 -5.27
N ALA A 561 19.09 0.70 -4.01
CA ALA A 561 20.17 1.35 -3.29
C ALA A 561 20.40 0.65 -1.95
N THR A 562 21.67 0.37 -1.63
CA THR A 562 22.10 -0.14 -0.32
C THR A 562 22.71 1.01 0.45
N VAL A 563 22.06 1.43 1.53
CA VAL A 563 22.41 2.65 2.25
C VAL A 563 22.34 2.47 3.76
N ARG A 564 23.07 3.30 4.50
CA ARG A 564 22.96 3.35 5.96
C ARG A 564 21.80 4.24 6.41
N ALA A 565 21.61 5.39 5.76
CA ALA A 565 20.50 6.29 6.02
C ALA A 565 19.60 6.37 4.78
N TYR A 566 18.29 6.37 4.99
CA TYR A 566 17.32 6.33 3.89
C TYR A 566 17.36 7.57 2.98
N ALA A 567 17.81 8.72 3.49
CA ALA A 567 18.04 9.91 2.67
C ALA A 567 19.07 9.70 1.54
N ASP A 568 20.00 8.76 1.70
CA ASP A 568 21.06 8.51 0.73
C ASP A 568 20.56 7.65 -0.46
N ALA A 569 19.37 7.06 -0.35
CA ALA A 569 18.78 6.23 -1.40
C ALA A 569 18.15 7.02 -2.57
N ASP A 570 18.07 8.36 -2.44
CA ASP A 570 17.49 9.21 -3.47
C ASP A 570 18.29 9.10 -4.79
N LYS A 571 17.55 9.05 -5.91
CA LYS A 571 18.07 8.88 -7.29
C LYS A 571 19.06 9.97 -7.76
N ASP A 572 19.20 11.05 -6.99
CA ASP A 572 20.11 12.17 -7.27
C ASP A 572 21.36 12.17 -6.37
N SER A 573 21.50 11.19 -5.46
CA SER A 573 22.71 11.03 -4.65
C SER A 573 23.84 10.51 -5.54
N PRO A 574 25.02 11.15 -5.58
CA PRO A 574 26.16 10.58 -6.28
C PRO A 574 26.49 9.24 -5.61
N GLY A 575 26.36 8.14 -6.36
CA GLY A 575 26.71 6.81 -5.87
C GLY A 575 28.16 6.78 -5.36
N PRO A 576 28.52 5.80 -4.50
CA PRO A 576 29.90 5.67 -4.07
C PRO A 576 30.78 5.58 -5.30
N ALA A 577 31.77 6.46 -5.39
CA ALA A 577 32.76 6.45 -6.46
C ALA A 577 33.33 5.04 -6.54
N GLY A 578 32.92 4.28 -7.56
CA GLY A 578 33.55 3.02 -7.88
C GLY A 578 35.00 3.34 -8.18
N ASP A 579 35.92 2.83 -7.36
CA ASP A 579 37.34 2.84 -7.64
C ASP A 579 37.52 2.27 -9.05
N ALA A 580 37.83 3.15 -9.99
CA ALA A 580 38.33 2.79 -11.29
C ALA A 580 39.70 2.16 -11.06
N ALA A 581 39.70 0.83 -10.85
CA ALA A 581 40.89 0.03 -10.91
C ALA A 581 41.51 0.22 -12.31
N ALA A 582 42.58 0.99 -12.35
CA ALA A 582 43.46 1.08 -13.49
C ALA A 582 44.04 -0.33 -13.73
N SER A 583 43.55 -1.01 -14.77
CA SER A 583 44.28 -2.14 -15.35
C SER A 583 45.54 -1.59 -16.03
N PRO A 584 46.75 -2.07 -15.66
CA PRO A 584 47.94 -1.77 -16.42
C PRO A 584 47.94 -2.60 -17.70
N ALA A 585 48.46 -1.99 -18.76
CA ALA A 585 48.60 -2.55 -20.09
C ALA A 585 49.27 -3.94 -20.10
N LEU A 586 48.73 -4.84 -20.92
CA LEU A 586 49.43 -5.57 -21.99
C LEU A 586 48.42 -6.25 -22.93
#